data_AF-A0A932L441-F1
#
_entry.id   AF-A0A932L441-F1
#
_cell.length_a   1.000
_cell.length_b   1.000
_cell.length_c   1.000
_cell.angle_alpha   90.00
_cell.angle_beta   90.00
_cell.angle_gamma   90.00
#
_symmetry.space_group_name_H-M   'P 1'
#
loop_
_entity.id
_entity.type
_entity.pdbx_description
1 polymer ?
#
loop_
_entity_poly.entity_id
_entity_poly.type
_entity_poly.pdbx_seq_one_letter_code
_entity_poly.pdbx_strand_id
1 'polypeptide(L)' 'ASLEPGGILLYETFADGNEKFGRPANPDHLLKRGELLDLARGLAVVSYEDGIVERAKVVQRIAAINGPGPAELVT' A
#
# COMPACT_ATOMS: atom_id res chain seq x y z
N ALA A 1 -10.22 15.85 5.41
CA ALA A 1 -9.49 14.74 4.77
C ALA A 1 -8.38 15.34 3.92
N SER A 2 -7.27 14.63 3.69
CA SER A 2 -6.13 15.17 2.91
C SER A 2 -6.27 14.98 1.39
N LEU A 3 -7.21 14.16 0.94
CA LEU A 3 -7.53 13.97 -0.47
C LEU A 3 -8.87 14.63 -0.77
N GLU A 4 -8.91 15.45 -1.82
CA GLU A 4 -10.17 15.92 -2.41
C GLU A 4 -10.94 14.76 -3.07
N PRO A 5 -12.26 14.88 -3.32
CA PRO A 5 -12.99 13.91 -4.14
C PRO A 5 -12.30 13.71 -5.49
N GLY A 6 -12.11 12.45 -5.89
CA GLY A 6 -11.35 12.04 -7.07
C GLY A 6 -9.83 12.02 -6.88
N GLY A 7 -9.32 12.46 -5.73
CA GLY A 7 -7.89 12.42 -5.42
C GLY A 7 -7.34 11.00 -5.31
N ILE A 8 -6.09 10.80 -5.72
CA ILE A 8 -5.43 9.49 -5.78
C ILE A 8 -4.41 9.37 -4.63
N LEU A 9 -4.47 8.25 -3.91
CA LEU A 9 -3.41 7.76 -3.04
C LEU A 9 -2.53 6.78 -3.83
N LEU A 10 -1.24 7.09 -3.98
CA LEU A 10 -0.20 6.15 -4.39
C LEU A 10 0.79 6.03 -3.24
N TYR A 11 0.98 4.83 -2.71
CA TYR A 11 1.87 4.62 -1.56
C TYR A 11 2.56 3.27 -1.63
N GLU A 12 3.85 3.25 -1.31
CA GLU A 12 4.66 2.04 -1.14
C GLU A 12 5.52 2.19 0.12
N THR A 13 5.61 1.13 0.92
CA THR A 13 6.54 1.08 2.05
C THR A 13 6.94 -0.36 2.36
N PHE A 14 7.90 -0.52 3.26
CA PHE A 14 8.38 -1.82 3.71
C PHE A 14 7.34 -2.53 4.58
N ALA A 15 7.31 -3.85 4.45
CA ALA A 15 6.40 -4.72 5.18
C ALA A 15 7.16 -5.81 5.94
N ASP A 16 6.45 -6.46 6.85
CA ASP A 16 6.97 -7.59 7.63
C ASP A 16 7.70 -8.61 6.75
N GLY A 17 8.87 -9.05 7.17
CA GLY A 17 9.77 -9.91 6.42
C GLY A 17 10.94 -9.17 5.77
N ASN A 18 10.88 -7.83 5.66
CA ASN A 18 11.99 -7.03 5.11
C ASN A 18 13.24 -7.07 5.99
N GLU A 19 13.10 -7.31 7.30
CA GLU A 19 14.21 -7.45 8.25
C GLU A 19 15.18 -8.58 7.87
N LYS A 20 14.75 -9.53 7.04
CA LYS A 20 15.59 -10.61 6.50
C LYS A 20 16.51 -10.17 5.37
N PHE A 21 16.23 -9.02 4.75
CA PHE A 21 16.94 -8.55 3.57
C PHE A 21 17.73 -7.25 3.79
N GLY A 22 17.39 -6.45 4.80
CA GLY A 22 18.14 -5.23 5.10
C GLY A 22 17.40 -4.26 6.01
N ARG A 23 17.63 -2.96 5.80
CA ARG A 23 16.94 -1.88 6.52
C ARG A 23 15.69 -1.44 5.75
N PRO A 24 14.62 -1.00 6.44
CA PRO A 24 14.42 -1.03 7.89
C PRO A 24 14.21 -2.46 8.42
N ALA A 25 14.67 -2.70 9.66
CA ALA A 25 14.51 -3.96 10.38
C ALA A 25 13.81 -3.78 11.75
N ASN A 26 13.54 -2.53 12.17
CA ASN A 26 12.71 -2.28 13.33
C ASN A 26 11.25 -2.61 12.97
N PRO A 27 10.55 -3.51 13.68
CA PRO A 27 9.16 -3.85 13.40
C PRO A 27 8.22 -2.63 13.42
N ASP A 28 8.52 -1.58 14.19
CA ASP A 28 7.70 -0.36 14.21
C ASP A 28 7.72 0.43 12.87
N HIS A 29 8.59 0.03 11.94
CA HIS A 29 8.70 0.60 10.59
C HIS A 29 8.29 -0.37 9.49
N LEU A 30 7.75 -1.53 9.85
CA LEU A 30 7.30 -2.56 8.92
C LEU A 30 5.80 -2.71 9.01
N LEU A 31 5.12 -2.56 7.89
CA LEU A 31 3.69 -2.81 7.84
C LEU A 31 3.39 -4.29 8.02
N LYS A 32 2.45 -4.59 8.91
CA LYS A 32 1.84 -5.91 9.00
C LYS A 32 1.05 -6.20 7.74
N ARG A 33 0.96 -7.48 7.36
CA ARG A 33 0.16 -7.95 6.21
C ARG A 33 -1.24 -7.32 6.24
N GLY A 34 -1.64 -6.67 5.16
CA GLY A 34 -2.95 -6.01 5.03
C GLY A 34 -3.10 -4.66 5.73
N GLU A 35 -2.12 -4.19 6.50
CA GLU A 35 -2.20 -2.90 7.22
C GLU A 35 -2.44 -1.72 6.26
N LEU A 36 -1.87 -1.77 5.05
CA LEU A 36 -2.08 -0.71 4.06
C LEU A 36 -3.51 -0.70 3.50
N LEU A 37 -4.17 -1.86 3.40
CA LEU A 37 -5.59 -1.95 3.06
C LEU A 37 -6.46 -1.36 4.17
N ASP A 38 -6.10 -1.64 5.42
CA ASP A 38 -6.80 -1.11 6.59
C ASP A 38 -6.70 0.42 6.70
N LEU A 39 -5.54 0.98 6.36
CA LEU A 39 -5.33 2.43 6.30
C LEU A 39 -6.11 3.09 5.15
N ALA A 40 -6.31 2.38 4.05
CA ALA A 40 -7.07 2.85 2.90
C ALA A 40 -8.59 2.62 3.02
N ARG A 41 -9.10 2.20 4.19
CA ARG A 41 -10.54 2.06 4.41
C ARG A 41 -11.25 3.39 4.12
N GLY A 42 -12.26 3.33 3.26
CA GLY A 42 -13.01 4.50 2.79
C GLY A 42 -12.51 5.07 1.46
N LEU A 43 -11.42 4.54 0.89
CA LEU A 43 -11.02 4.78 -0.49
C LEU A 43 -11.44 3.59 -1.38
N ALA A 44 -11.63 3.86 -2.67
CA ALA A 44 -11.79 2.82 -3.68
C ALA A 44 -10.41 2.29 -4.07
N VAL A 45 -10.06 1.08 -3.64
CA VAL A 45 -8.77 0.44 -3.96
C VAL A 45 -8.77 0.00 -5.42
N VAL A 46 -7.76 0.44 -6.16
CA VAL A 46 -7.56 0.13 -7.59
C VAL A 46 -6.56 -1.02 -7.74
N SER A 47 -5.45 -0.96 -6.98
CA SER A 47 -4.46 -2.04 -6.92
C SER A 47 -3.87 -2.13 -5.52
N TYR A 48 -3.53 -3.35 -5.12
CA TYR A 48 -2.81 -3.64 -3.89
C TYR A 48 -1.85 -4.79 -4.14
N GLU A 49 -0.63 -4.64 -3.65
CA GLU A 49 0.40 -5.68 -3.69
C GLU A 49 1.05 -5.81 -2.31
N ASP A 50 1.33 -7.05 -1.91
CA ASP A 50 2.09 -7.41 -0.72
C ASP A 50 3.03 -8.55 -1.09
N GLY A 51 4.33 -8.27 -1.16
CA GLY A 51 5.25 -9.26 -1.69
C GLY A 51 6.72 -8.85 -1.73
N ILE A 52 7.52 -9.76 -2.30
CA ILE A 52 8.96 -9.58 -2.46
C ILE A 52 9.25 -8.94 -3.81
N VAL A 53 9.92 -7.78 -3.81
CA VAL A 53 10.40 -7.10 -5.02
C VAL A 53 11.92 -7.20 -5.11
N GLU A 54 12.43 -7.21 -6.34
CA GLU A 54 13.87 -7.26 -6.65
C GLU A 54 14.62 -8.42 -5.95
N ARG A 55 13.89 -9.48 -5.55
CA ARG A 55 14.38 -10.63 -4.76
C ARG A 55 15.01 -10.25 -3.41
N ALA A 56 14.84 -9.02 -2.93
CA ALA A 56 15.59 -8.50 -1.78
C ALA A 56 14.85 -7.43 -0.95
N LYS A 57 13.56 -7.19 -1.18
CA LYS A 57 12.77 -6.27 -0.35
C LYS A 57 11.37 -6.80 -0.18
N VAL A 58 10.79 -6.67 1.00
CA VAL A 58 9.38 -6.98 1.22
C VAL A 58 8.62 -5.67 1.35
N VAL A 59 7.63 -5.47 0.50
CA VAL A 59 6.87 -4.21 0.42
C VAL A 59 5.38 -4.47 0.41
N GLN A 60 4.63 -3.49 0.89
CA GLN A 60 3.24 -3.29 0.55
C GLN A 60 3.10 -2.01 -0.26
N ARG A 61 2.33 -2.06 -1.35
CA ARG A 61 1.95 -0.87 -2.11
C ARG A 61 0.48 -0.88 -2.50
N ILE A 62 -0.06 0.32 -2.64
CA ILE A 62 -1.48 0.53 -2.94
C ILE A 62 -1.66 1.72 -3.89
N ALA A 63 -2.63 1.57 -4.79
CA ALA A 63 -3.27 2.67 -5.49
C ALA A 63 -4.75 2.71 -5.10
N ALA A 64 -5.23 3.88 -4.64
CA ALA A 64 -6.63 4.04 -4.25
C ALA A 64 -7.15 5.44 -4.60
N ILE A 65 -8.45 5.57 -4.80
CA ILE A 65 -9.12 6.83 -5.17
C ILE A 65 -10.09 7.23 -4.06
N ASN A 66 -10.09 8.51 -3.70
CA ASN A 66 -11.12 9.07 -2.83
C ASN A 66 -12.42 9.27 -3.62
N GLY A 67 -13.33 8.29 -3.56
CA GLY A 67 -14.58 8.35 -4.31
C GLY A 67 -15.49 7.16 -4.01
N PRO A 68 -16.73 7.17 -4.54
CA PRO A 68 -17.75 6.18 -4.20
C PRO A 68 -17.40 4.74 -4.65
N GLY A 69 -16.44 4.57 -5.56
CA GLY A 69 -16.09 3.28 -6.17
C GLY A 69 -17.21 2.69 -7.06
N PRO A 70 -16.92 1.67 -7.89
CA PRO A 70 -15.61 1.29 -8.42
C PRO A 70 -15.08 2.37 -9.39
N ALA A 71 -13.75 2.44 -9.56
CA ALA A 71 -13.13 3.31 -10.55
C ALA A 71 -13.09 2.63 -11.92
N GLU A 72 -13.20 3.41 -12.99
CA GLU A 72 -13.02 2.92 -14.36
C GLU A 72 -11.54 2.57 -14.59
N LEU A 73 -11.26 1.30 -14.89
CA LEU A 73 -9.93 0.85 -15.29
C LEU A 73 -9.75 1.16 -16.77
N VAL A 74 -8.83 2.06 -17.11
CA VAL A 74 -8.46 2.32 -18.49
C VAL A 74 -7.44 1.25 -18.90
N THR A 75 -7.83 0.36 -19.81
CA THR A 75 -6.97 -0.67 -20.43
C THR A 75 -6.33 -0.20 -21.71
#